data_AF-A0A364JUJ0-F1
#
_entry.id   AF-A0A364JUJ0-F1
#
_cell.length_a   1.000
_cell.length_b   1.000
_cell.length_c   1.000
_cell.angle_alpha   90.00
_cell.angle_beta   90.00
_cell.angle_gamma   90.00
#
_symmetry.space_group_name_H-M   'P 1'
#
loop_
_entity.id
_entity.type
_entity.pdbx_description
1 polymer ?
#
loop_
_entity_poly.entity_id
_entity_poly.type
_entity_poly.pdbx_seq_one_letter_code
_entity_poly.pdbx_strand_id
1 'polypeptide(L)' 'MAEHTNTAPAELGAPMDYPEHEKTYSGFTILVKWSTITLIALLIAMAFGFFVGGFISAAIVFVLVCVAAWFIL' A
#
# COMPACT_ATOMS: atom_id res chain seq x y z
N MET A 1 10.46 33.51 -34.26
CA MET A 1 10.15 32.14 -34.73
C MET A 1 8.86 31.67 -34.06
N ALA A 2 7.73 32.28 -34.45
CA ALA A 2 6.46 32.18 -33.73
C ALA A 2 5.30 31.75 -34.65
N GLU A 3 5.58 31.09 -35.78
CA GLU A 3 4.57 30.68 -36.76
C GLU A 3 4.82 29.26 -37.29
N HIS A 4 5.05 28.32 -36.37
CA HIS A 4 4.99 26.88 -36.65
C HIS A 4 3.81 26.28 -35.90
N THR A 5 2.60 26.54 -36.38
CA THR A 5 1.43 25.75 -36.01
C THR A 5 1.66 24.34 -36.56
N ASN A 6 2.11 23.43 -35.69
CA ASN A 6 2.17 22.00 -36.00
C ASN A 6 0.72 21.53 -36.25
N THR A 7 0.34 21.44 -37.53
CA THR A 7 -0.91 20.84 -38.00
C THR A 7 -0.83 19.31 -38.07
N ALA A 8 0.23 18.73 -37.50
CA ALA A 8 0.33 17.29 -37.30
C ALA A 8 -0.88 16.81 -36.49
N PRO A 9 -1.49 15.67 -36.86
CA PRO A 9 -2.57 15.08 -36.07
C PRO A 9 -2.10 14.97 -34.62
N ALA A 10 -2.98 15.27 -33.66
CA ALA A 10 -2.66 15.08 -32.25
C ALA A 10 -2.12 13.65 -32.09
N GLU A 11 -0.87 13.53 -31.63
CA GLU A 11 -0.24 12.27 -31.30
C GLU A 11 -1.01 11.68 -30.11
N LEU A 12 -2.14 11.03 -30.37
CA LEU A 12 -3.04 10.45 -29.36
C LEU A 12 -2.40 9.28 -28.61
N GLY A 13 -1.15 8.95 -28.95
CA GLY A 13 -0.41 7.82 -28.41
C GLY A 13 -0.97 6.48 -28.90
N ALA A 14 -0.16 5.44 -28.80
CA ALA A 14 -0.67 4.08 -28.96
C ALA A 14 -1.67 3.76 -27.82
N PRO A 15 -2.67 2.89 -28.06
CA PRO A 15 -3.56 2.45 -26.99
C PRO A 15 -2.75 1.81 -25.86
N MET A 16 -2.94 2.31 -24.63
CA MET A 16 -2.29 1.79 -23.44
C MET A 16 -2.84 0.41 -23.07
N ASP A 17 -1.95 -0.52 -22.75
CA ASP A 17 -2.31 -1.85 -22.22
C ASP A 17 -2.69 -1.73 -20.73
N TYR A 18 -3.95 -1.41 -20.48
CA TYR A 18 -4.53 -1.28 -19.14
C TYR A 18 -4.54 -2.59 -18.32
N PRO A 19 -4.83 -3.77 -18.89
CA PRO A 19 -4.84 -5.02 -18.14
C PRO A 19 -3.61 -5.27 -17.26
N GLU A 20 -2.39 -5.11 -17.80
CA GLU A 20 -1.17 -5.38 -17.01
C GLU A 20 -0.86 -4.23 -16.03
N HIS A 21 -1.25 -2.99 -16.37
CA HIS A 21 -1.13 -1.83 -15.49
C HIS A 21 -2.02 -1.99 -14.24
N GLU A 22 -3.29 -2.36 -14.41
CA GLU A 22 -4.24 -2.58 -13.31
C GLU A 22 -3.81 -3.72 -12.41
N LYS A 23 -3.31 -4.82 -12.99
CA LYS A 23 -2.80 -5.96 -12.23
C LYS A 23 -1.60 -5.58 -11.35
N THR A 24 -0.64 -4.84 -11.91
CA THR A 24 0.54 -4.38 -11.16
C THR A 24 0.13 -3.39 -10.07
N TYR A 25 -0.77 -2.46 -10.38
CA TYR A 25 -1.30 -1.51 -9.41
C TYR A 25 -2.06 -2.20 -8.27
N SER A 26 -2.87 -3.21 -8.57
CA SER A 26 -3.55 -4.02 -7.55
C SER A 26 -2.54 -4.68 -6.60
N GLY A 27 -1.50 -5.31 -7.13
CA GLY A 27 -0.42 -5.88 -6.32
C GLY A 27 0.29 -4.84 -5.45
N PHE A 28 0.61 -3.67 -6.01
CA PHE A 28 1.20 -2.55 -5.28
C PHE A 28 0.30 -2.09 -4.14
N THR A 29 -1.00 -1.89 -4.37
CA THR A 29 -1.94 -1.45 -3.33
C THR A 29 -2.07 -2.45 -2.20
N ILE A 30 -2.11 -3.76 -2.50
CA ILE A 30 -2.12 -4.82 -1.49
C ILE A 30 -0.83 -4.76 -0.65
N LEU A 31 0.33 -4.66 -1.30
CA LEU A 31 1.62 -4.60 -0.61
C LEU A 31 1.69 -3.40 0.33
N VAL A 32 1.34 -2.20 -0.15
CA VAL A 32 1.41 -0.97 0.64
C VAL A 32 0.44 -1.00 1.83
N LYS A 33 -0.78 -1.50 1.63
CA LYS A 33 -1.77 -1.66 2.70
C LYS A 33 -1.23 -2.55 3.82
N TRP A 34 -0.78 -3.74 3.46
CA TRP A 34 -0.30 -4.73 4.43
C TRP A 34 1.03 -4.32 5.09
N SER A 35 1.94 -3.68 4.35
CA SER A 35 3.20 -3.19 4.93
C SER A 35 2.97 -2.08 5.95
N THR A 36 2.07 -1.14 5.65
CA THR A 36 1.72 -0.04 6.56
C THR A 36 1.10 -0.57 7.85
N ILE A 37 0.14 -1.50 7.75
CA ILE A 37 -0.46 -2.14 8.94
C ILE A 37 0.56 -2.89 9.75
N THR A 38 1.45 -3.64 9.11
CA THR A 38 2.47 -4.43 9.82
C THR A 38 3.38 -3.53 10.64
N LEU A 39 3.80 -2.37 10.09
CA LEU A 39 4.61 -1.40 10.83
C LEU A 39 3.84 -0.79 12.01
N ILE A 40 2.58 -0.40 11.82
CA ILE A 40 1.75 0.15 12.90
C ILE A 40 1.52 -0.89 14.00
N ALA A 41 1.16 -2.11 13.62
CA ALA A 41 0.94 -3.22 14.55
C ALA A 41 2.21 -3.55 15.35
N LEU A 42 3.38 -3.52 14.71
CA LEU A 42 4.67 -3.71 15.38
C LEU A 42 4.93 -2.63 16.43
N LEU A 43 4.72 -1.35 16.10
CA LEU A 43 4.92 -0.25 17.04
C LEU A 43 3.98 -0.34 18.25
N ILE A 44 2.70 -0.69 18.02
CA ILE A 44 1.72 -0.89 19.09
C ILE A 44 2.13 -2.07 19.98
N ALA A 45 2.53 -3.19 19.38
CA ALA A 45 2.96 -4.38 20.11
C ALA A 45 4.20 -4.10 20.97
N MET A 46 5.20 -3.40 20.43
CA MET A 46 6.40 -3.01 21.17
C MET A 46 6.07 -2.09 22.35
N ALA A 47 5.19 -1.12 22.16
CA ALA A 47 4.73 -0.25 23.24
C ALA A 47 4.03 -1.06 24.34
N PHE A 48 3.07 -1.92 23.98
CA PHE A 48 2.35 -2.74 24.95
C PHE A 48 3.26 -3.73 25.69
N GLY A 49 4.17 -4.38 24.97
CA GLY A 49 5.15 -5.29 25.55
C GLY A 49 6.07 -4.62 26.56
N PHE A 50 6.54 -3.41 26.26
CA PHE A 50 7.43 -2.68 27.15
C PHE A 50 6.73 -2.17 28.41
N PHE A 51 5.52 -1.61 28.28
CA PHE A 51 4.84 -0.95 29.40
C PHE A 51 3.91 -1.86 30.21
N VAL A 52 3.42 -2.98 29.66
CA VAL A 52 2.35 -3.78 30.30
C VAL A 52 2.68 -5.26 30.50
N GLY A 53 3.14 -6.00 29.48
CA GLY A 53 3.10 -7.48 29.56
C GLY A 53 4.24 -8.29 28.92
N GLY A 54 5.34 -7.65 28.53
CA GLY A 54 6.52 -8.33 27.97
C GLY A 54 6.30 -8.90 26.55
N PHE A 55 7.22 -9.76 26.11
CA PHE A 55 7.28 -10.21 24.71
C PHE A 55 6.08 -11.05 24.27
N ILE A 56 5.61 -11.97 25.11
CA ILE A 56 4.50 -12.87 24.73
C ILE A 56 3.19 -12.08 24.57
N SER A 57 2.92 -11.14 25.47
CA SER A 57 1.71 -10.31 25.36
C SER A 57 1.77 -9.38 24.15
N ALA A 58 2.97 -8.84 23.83
CA ALA A 58 3.19 -8.07 22.61
C ALA A 58 2.92 -8.88 21.34
N ALA A 59 3.39 -10.13 21.28
CA ALA A 59 3.14 -11.02 20.14
C ALA A 59 1.64 -11.29 19.94
N ILE A 60 0.89 -11.49 21.04
CA ILE A 60 -0.57 -11.63 20.99
C ILE A 60 -1.21 -10.35 20.45
N VAL A 61 -0.84 -9.18 20.98
CA VAL A 61 -1.37 -7.89 20.51
C VAL A 61 -1.06 -7.64 19.03
N PHE A 62 0.15 -7.96 18.57
CA PHE A 62 0.52 -7.87 17.16
C PHE A 62 -0.43 -8.69 16.28
N VAL A 63 -0.65 -9.97 16.63
CA VAL A 63 -1.55 -10.85 15.88
C VAL A 63 -2.99 -10.33 15.92
N LEU A 64 -3.47 -9.86 17.07
CA LEU A 64 -4.82 -9.30 17.20
C LEU A 64 -5.02 -8.07 16.32
N VAL A 65 -4.04 -7.17 16.25
CA VAL A 65 -4.12 -5.98 15.38
C VAL A 65 -4.10 -6.39 13.90
N CYS A 66 -3.26 -7.35 13.50
CA CYS A 66 -3.24 -7.87 12.13
C CYS A 66 -4.57 -8.54 11.75
N VAL A 67 -5.16 -9.32 12.65
CA VAL A 67 -6.48 -9.95 12.45
C VAL A 67 -7.57 -8.90 12.36
N ALA A 68 -7.56 -7.89 13.23
CA ALA A 68 -8.52 -6.78 13.15
C ALA A 68 -8.42 -6.05 11.81
N ALA A 69 -7.19 -5.80 11.32
CA ALA A 69 -6.96 -5.13 10.05
C ALA A 69 -7.44 -5.95 8.84
N TRP A 70 -7.39 -7.28 8.90
CA TRP A 70 -7.96 -8.16 7.86
C TRP A 70 -9.46 -7.92 7.64
N PHE A 71 -10.21 -7.57 8.69
CA PHE A 71 -11.66 -7.31 8.58
C PHE A 71 -12.00 -5.87 8.15
N ILE A 72 -11.04 -4.95 8.23
CA ILE A 72 -11.26 -3.52 7.95
C ILE A 72 -10.85 -3.15 6.52
N LEU A 73 -9.85 -3.83 5.96
CA LEU A 73 -9.28 -3.57 4.63
C LEU A 73 -9.99 -4.28 3.48
#